data_AF-R7BLA3-F1
#
_entry.id   AF-R7BLA3-F1
#
_cell.length_a   1.000
_cell.length_b   1.000
_cell.length_c   1.000
_cell.angle_alpha   90.00
_cell.angle_beta   90.00
_cell.angle_gamma   90.00
#
_symmetry.space_group_name_H-M   'P 1'
#
loop_
_entity.id
_entity.type
_entity.pdbx_description
1 polymer ?
#
loop_
_entity_poly.entity_id
_entity_poly.type
_entity_poly.pdbx_seq_one_letter_code
_entity_poly.pdbx_strand_id
1 'polypeptide(L)'
;MITSAYPNEADMVAGIELHPFPCWEEAEVELERDYDRWDAIILDAKCRYRKDDADKAEKFLSHVFPKILTLASRKNRTIPWYVLSGQGEDDIRDLIPDTNEWDEDWVRITNRRFYSKNGKVKLGGEEKHERHALFGRIKTQVMYYRHELQIEYNLYSDVFSSLDRLGLAGEVGYFLMPLLVPIHFGGISNADYNHRYVDIRKALEGMFRNMVGKGVLPPNIISKGAKETVNLSWSSLFLGASQPEDPESLQDYDSEKKFWVKIERLTDAPILPKQLADWLKSAIFQTGGAAHTTTADEELAMNLEKYLPHVGNSPYMLRSLVMGLCDFILWYDNFIKNHPDEEINAITFWRKRNSKF
;
A
#
# COMPACT_ATOMS: atom_id res chain seq x y z
N MET A 1 -24.64 24.10 -19.65
CA MET A 1 -23.88 23.72 -18.43
C MET A 1 -23.96 22.21 -18.27
N ILE A 2 -22.89 21.51 -18.64
CA ILE A 2 -22.69 20.09 -18.37
C ILE A 2 -21.77 20.02 -17.13
N THR A 3 -22.17 20.66 -16.04
CA THR A 3 -21.21 21.01 -14.97
C THR A 3 -21.15 19.99 -13.83
N SER A 4 -22.12 19.07 -13.69
CA SER A 4 -22.09 18.02 -12.66
C SER A 4 -22.40 16.60 -13.16
N ALA A 5 -22.92 16.43 -14.38
CA ALA A 5 -23.33 15.11 -14.87
C ALA A 5 -22.16 14.15 -15.07
N TYR A 6 -21.06 14.61 -15.70
CA TYR A 6 -19.89 13.76 -15.93
C TYR A 6 -19.10 13.43 -14.65
N PRO A 7 -18.85 14.39 -13.72
CA PRO A 7 -18.25 14.05 -12.43
C PRO A 7 -19.02 12.98 -11.66
N ASN A 8 -20.35 13.12 -11.56
CA ASN A 8 -21.17 12.13 -10.88
C ASN A 8 -21.15 10.76 -11.58
N GLU A 9 -21.20 10.75 -12.91
CA GLU A 9 -21.16 9.51 -13.70
C GLU A 9 -19.82 8.78 -13.58
N ALA A 10 -18.69 9.51 -13.55
CA ALA A 10 -17.36 8.94 -13.37
C ALA A 10 -17.18 8.32 -11.98
N ASP A 11 -17.66 8.99 -10.94
CA ASP A 11 -17.66 8.46 -9.58
C ASP A 11 -18.54 7.21 -9.47
N MET A 12 -19.79 7.27 -9.94
CA MET A 12 -20.69 6.11 -9.88
C MET A 12 -20.21 4.88 -10.66
N VAL A 13 -19.60 5.08 -11.84
CA VAL A 13 -19.23 3.97 -12.73
C VAL A 13 -17.86 3.40 -12.40
N ALA A 14 -16.91 4.25 -11.97
CA ALA A 14 -15.52 3.84 -11.80
C ALA A 14 -14.91 4.22 -10.43
N GLY A 15 -15.57 5.06 -9.63
CA GLY A 15 -15.01 5.65 -8.42
C GLY A 15 -13.93 6.69 -8.74
N ILE A 16 -14.09 7.42 -9.85
CA ILE A 16 -13.12 8.44 -10.29
C ILE A 16 -13.64 9.83 -9.92
N GLU A 17 -12.82 10.56 -9.16
CA GLU A 17 -13.05 11.99 -8.89
C GLU A 17 -12.60 12.83 -10.11
N LEU A 18 -13.54 13.54 -10.73
CA LEU A 18 -13.25 14.47 -11.81
C LEU A 18 -13.25 15.92 -11.32
N HIS A 19 -12.15 16.62 -11.56
CA HIS A 19 -12.04 18.08 -11.35
C HIS A 19 -12.09 18.81 -12.70
N PRO A 20 -13.23 19.40 -13.09
CA PRO A 20 -13.37 20.08 -14.38
C PRO A 20 -12.75 21.48 -14.35
N PHE A 21 -12.08 21.85 -15.43
CA PHE A 21 -11.58 23.20 -15.69
C PHE A 21 -12.23 23.79 -16.94
N PRO A 22 -12.58 25.08 -16.96
CA PRO A 22 -13.25 25.71 -18.10
C PRO A 22 -12.29 26.00 -19.28
N CYS A 23 -10.98 26.06 -19.04
CA CYS A 23 -9.95 26.28 -20.05
C CYS A 23 -8.62 25.63 -19.66
N TRP A 24 -7.72 25.45 -20.62
CA TRP A 24 -6.36 24.95 -20.38
C TRP A 24 -5.55 25.86 -19.46
N GLU A 25 -5.65 27.18 -19.62
CA GLU A 25 -4.91 28.15 -18.82
C GLU A 25 -5.13 27.96 -17.30
N GLU A 26 -6.37 27.74 -16.87
CA GLU A 26 -6.68 27.46 -15.46
C GLU A 26 -6.21 26.04 -15.05
N ALA A 27 -6.38 25.04 -15.94
CA ALA A 27 -5.92 23.68 -15.68
C ALA A 27 -4.38 23.55 -15.58
N GLU A 28 -3.63 24.30 -16.40
CA GLU A 28 -2.16 24.29 -16.43
C GLU A 28 -1.60 24.82 -15.11
N VAL A 29 -2.18 25.89 -14.56
CA VAL A 29 -1.79 26.44 -13.24
C VAL A 29 -1.95 25.39 -12.15
N GLU A 30 -3.05 24.65 -12.15
CA GLU A 30 -3.33 23.61 -11.17
C GLU A 30 -2.45 22.37 -11.35
N LEU A 31 -2.20 21.95 -12.59
CA LEU A 31 -1.24 20.90 -12.91
C LEU A 31 0.18 21.27 -12.49
N GLU A 32 0.60 22.52 -12.66
CA GLU A 32 1.93 22.97 -12.25
C GLU A 32 2.10 22.99 -10.72
N ARG A 33 1.05 23.44 -10.02
CA ARG A 33 1.01 23.59 -8.57
C ARG A 33 1.15 22.25 -7.84
N ASP A 34 0.42 21.23 -8.28
CA ASP A 34 0.39 19.93 -7.62
C ASP A 34 0.29 18.80 -8.65
N TYR A 35 1.37 18.58 -9.38
CA TYR A 35 1.43 17.61 -10.48
C TYR A 35 1.22 16.16 -10.00
N ASP A 36 1.66 15.84 -8.79
CA ASP A 36 1.66 14.47 -8.25
C ASP A 36 0.30 13.99 -7.75
N ARG A 37 -0.60 14.94 -7.48
CA ARG A 37 -2.02 14.65 -7.18
C ARG A 37 -2.78 14.04 -8.35
N TRP A 38 -2.42 14.35 -9.59
CA TRP A 38 -3.23 13.99 -10.76
C TRP A 38 -2.84 12.63 -11.34
N ASP A 39 -3.84 11.77 -11.56
CA ASP A 39 -3.66 10.42 -12.09
C ASP A 39 -3.88 10.30 -13.60
N ALA A 40 -4.76 11.12 -14.16
CA ALA A 40 -5.06 11.16 -15.58
C ALA A 40 -5.58 12.54 -15.99
N ILE A 41 -5.46 12.87 -17.29
CA ILE A 41 -6.00 14.09 -17.89
C ILE A 41 -7.06 13.71 -18.93
N ILE A 42 -8.26 14.27 -18.82
CA ILE A 42 -9.28 14.16 -19.87
C ILE A 42 -9.40 15.50 -20.59
N LEU A 43 -9.05 15.51 -21.87
CA LEU A 43 -9.11 16.66 -22.75
C LEU A 43 -10.46 16.68 -23.47
N ASP A 44 -11.31 17.66 -23.16
CA ASP A 44 -12.47 17.97 -24.00
C ASP A 44 -11.98 18.60 -25.31
N ALA A 45 -12.22 17.95 -26.44
CA ALA A 45 -11.71 18.42 -27.74
C ALA A 45 -12.15 19.86 -28.06
N LYS A 46 -13.31 20.33 -27.58
CA LYS A 46 -13.77 21.72 -27.77
C LYS A 46 -13.48 22.64 -26.58
N CYS A 47 -12.55 22.28 -25.71
CA CYS A 47 -12.16 23.16 -24.61
C CYS A 47 -11.53 24.45 -25.12
N ARG A 48 -11.57 25.50 -24.31
CA ARG A 48 -10.86 26.75 -24.57
C ARG A 48 -9.40 26.60 -24.17
N TYR A 49 -8.50 27.14 -24.98
CA TYR A 49 -7.10 27.22 -24.57
C TYR A 49 -6.90 28.31 -23.52
N ARG A 50 -7.29 29.56 -23.81
CA ARG A 50 -7.39 30.66 -22.82
C ARG A 50 -8.84 30.98 -22.47
N LYS A 51 -9.06 31.67 -21.35
CA LYS A 51 -10.42 32.03 -20.88
C LYS A 51 -11.30 32.70 -21.95
N ASP A 52 -10.69 33.59 -22.73
CA ASP A 52 -11.35 34.40 -23.76
C ASP A 52 -11.28 33.79 -25.17
N ASP A 53 -10.66 32.61 -25.32
CA ASP A 53 -10.59 31.94 -26.61
C ASP A 53 -11.94 31.33 -27.01
N ALA A 54 -12.18 31.26 -28.32
CA ALA A 54 -13.27 30.45 -28.86
C ALA A 54 -12.98 28.95 -28.71
N ASP A 55 -14.04 28.17 -28.48
CA ASP A 55 -14.05 26.71 -28.37
C ASP A 55 -13.70 26.03 -29.72
N LYS A 56 -12.42 26.01 -30.08
CA LYS A 56 -11.90 25.45 -31.35
C LYS A 56 -10.91 24.31 -31.10
N ALA A 57 -11.25 23.11 -31.56
CA ALA A 57 -10.44 21.91 -31.36
C ALA A 57 -9.03 22.00 -31.93
N GLU A 58 -8.88 22.54 -33.14
CA GLU A 58 -7.56 22.78 -33.76
C GLU A 58 -6.66 23.63 -32.88
N LYS A 59 -7.17 24.77 -32.38
CA LYS A 59 -6.39 25.66 -31.51
C LYS A 59 -6.05 24.97 -30.18
N PHE A 60 -7.04 24.33 -29.55
CA PHE A 60 -6.83 23.69 -28.26
C PHE A 60 -5.87 22.50 -28.33
N LEU A 61 -6.15 21.51 -29.17
CA LEU A 61 -5.38 20.27 -29.26
C LEU A 61 -3.94 20.50 -29.73
N SER A 62 -3.72 21.38 -30.73
CA SER A 62 -2.36 21.67 -31.22
C SER A 62 -1.46 22.33 -30.17
N HIS A 63 -2.03 23.07 -29.22
CA HIS A 63 -1.25 23.78 -28.20
C HIS A 63 -1.13 22.97 -26.90
N VAL A 64 -2.12 22.16 -26.54
CA VAL A 64 -2.12 21.43 -25.26
C VAL A 64 -1.12 20.28 -25.23
N PHE A 65 -0.97 19.50 -26.30
CA PHE A 65 -0.08 18.34 -26.31
C PHE A 65 1.40 18.72 -26.08
N PRO A 66 1.97 19.73 -26.76
CA PRO A 66 3.33 20.19 -26.47
C PRO A 66 3.51 20.61 -25.00
N LYS A 67 2.48 21.24 -24.40
CA LYS A 67 2.52 21.65 -22.99
C LYS A 67 2.54 20.45 -22.05
N ILE A 68 1.68 19.46 -22.26
CA ILE A 68 1.67 18.22 -21.48
C ILE A 68 3.03 17.52 -21.56
N LEU A 69 3.62 17.39 -22.76
CA LEU A 69 4.94 16.79 -22.94
C LEU A 69 6.03 17.57 -22.18
N THR A 70 6.02 18.90 -22.28
CA THR A 70 6.96 19.78 -21.56
C THR A 70 6.83 19.62 -20.05
N LEU A 71 5.60 19.55 -19.53
CA LEU A 71 5.33 19.30 -18.12
C LEU A 71 5.85 17.94 -17.69
N ALA A 72 5.55 16.89 -18.45
CA ALA A 72 5.97 15.53 -18.15
C ALA A 72 7.49 15.39 -18.09
N SER A 73 8.21 15.97 -19.06
CA SER A 73 9.68 15.98 -19.06
C SER A 73 10.24 16.75 -17.85
N ARG A 74 9.69 17.94 -17.54
CA ARG A 74 10.15 18.77 -16.42
C ARG A 74 9.89 18.11 -15.05
N LYS A 75 8.78 17.39 -14.92
CA LYS A 75 8.38 16.70 -13.69
C LYS A 75 8.90 15.26 -13.60
N ASN A 76 9.59 14.79 -14.65
CA ASN A 76 10.07 13.41 -14.77
C ASN A 76 8.98 12.34 -14.52
N ARG A 77 7.74 12.64 -14.94
CA ARG A 77 6.58 11.77 -14.78
C ARG A 77 5.54 12.10 -15.85
N THR A 78 5.12 11.11 -16.61
CA THR A 78 4.03 11.26 -17.58
C THR A 78 2.69 11.04 -16.91
N ILE A 79 1.77 12.01 -16.98
CA ILE A 79 0.37 11.80 -16.65
C ILE A 79 -0.36 11.33 -17.92
N PRO A 80 -0.98 10.14 -17.90
CA PRO A 80 -1.80 9.64 -18.99
C PRO A 80 -2.89 10.63 -19.38
N TRP A 81 -3.05 10.87 -20.67
CA TRP A 81 -4.09 11.76 -21.19
C TRP A 81 -5.01 11.04 -22.19
N TYR A 82 -6.25 11.52 -22.27
CA TYR A 82 -7.31 10.97 -23.11
C TYR A 82 -8.11 12.11 -23.74
N VAL A 83 -8.66 11.90 -24.93
CA VAL A 83 -9.47 12.90 -25.62
C VAL A 83 -10.93 12.47 -25.62
N LEU A 84 -11.81 13.35 -25.13
CA LEU A 84 -13.26 13.17 -25.12
C LEU A 84 -13.89 14.20 -26.07
N SER A 85 -14.64 13.76 -27.08
CA SER A 85 -15.20 14.65 -28.10
C SER A 85 -16.67 14.38 -28.38
N GLY A 86 -17.43 15.43 -28.70
CA GLY A 86 -18.77 15.33 -29.28
C GLY A 86 -18.79 15.47 -30.81
N GLN A 87 -17.64 15.68 -31.45
CA GLN A 87 -17.52 15.85 -32.91
C GLN A 87 -17.37 14.53 -33.64
N GLY A 88 -17.63 14.56 -34.96
CA GLY A 88 -17.35 13.45 -35.87
C GLY A 88 -15.83 13.21 -36.03
N GLU A 89 -15.49 12.01 -36.51
CA GLU A 89 -14.10 11.52 -36.60
C GLU A 89 -13.17 12.37 -37.46
N ASP A 90 -13.68 12.89 -38.57
CA ASP A 90 -12.88 13.58 -39.58
C ASP A 90 -12.32 14.93 -39.11
N ASP A 91 -12.90 15.52 -38.05
CA ASP A 91 -12.56 16.88 -37.61
C ASP A 91 -11.32 16.94 -36.71
N ILE A 92 -10.98 15.85 -36.00
CA ILE A 92 -10.00 15.90 -34.89
C ILE A 92 -8.97 14.78 -34.88
N ARG A 93 -9.12 13.74 -35.71
CA ARG A 93 -8.21 12.58 -35.71
C ARG A 93 -6.75 12.98 -35.90
N ASP A 94 -6.48 13.86 -36.86
CA ASP A 94 -5.12 14.27 -37.25
C ASP A 94 -4.50 15.26 -36.25
N LEU A 95 -5.31 15.84 -35.36
CA LEU A 95 -4.84 16.74 -34.30
C LEU A 95 -4.30 15.99 -33.08
N ILE A 96 -4.59 14.68 -32.96
CA ILE A 96 -4.21 13.87 -31.80
C ILE A 96 -2.94 13.08 -32.14
N PRO A 97 -1.84 13.28 -31.38
CA PRO A 97 -0.56 12.64 -31.66
C PRO A 97 -0.63 11.13 -31.48
N ASP A 98 0.22 10.43 -32.23
CA ASP A 98 0.36 8.96 -32.19
C ASP A 98 1.26 8.45 -31.06
N THR A 99 1.57 9.31 -30.08
CA THR A 99 2.49 9.00 -28.99
C THR A 99 1.75 8.50 -27.74
N ASN A 100 0.48 8.13 -27.86
CA ASN A 100 -0.38 7.75 -26.75
C ASN A 100 -0.32 6.23 -26.49
N GLU A 101 0.80 5.77 -25.92
CA GLU A 101 1.07 4.34 -25.71
C GLU A 101 0.07 3.68 -24.73
N TRP A 102 -0.40 4.41 -23.71
CA TRP A 102 -1.31 3.87 -22.69
C TRP A 102 -2.75 3.68 -23.17
N ASP A 103 -3.09 4.12 -24.39
CA ASP A 103 -4.42 3.95 -24.97
C ASP A 103 -4.41 3.31 -26.37
N GLU A 104 -3.30 2.67 -26.77
CA GLU A 104 -3.12 2.08 -28.10
C GLU A 104 -4.23 1.07 -28.46
N ASP A 105 -4.66 0.25 -27.50
CA ASP A 105 -5.73 -0.73 -27.71
C ASP A 105 -7.07 -0.10 -28.10
N TRP A 106 -7.35 1.13 -27.64
CA TRP A 106 -8.56 1.84 -28.03
C TRP A 106 -8.56 2.15 -29.53
N VAL A 107 -7.41 2.56 -30.05
CA VAL A 107 -7.20 2.81 -31.48
C VAL A 107 -7.40 1.52 -32.28
N ARG A 108 -6.91 0.39 -31.77
CA ARG A 108 -7.10 -0.92 -32.42
C ARG A 108 -8.57 -1.35 -32.47
N ILE A 109 -9.34 -1.04 -31.43
CA ILE A 109 -10.76 -1.43 -31.33
C ILE A 109 -11.65 -0.52 -32.17
N THR A 110 -11.39 0.79 -32.15
CA THR A 110 -12.33 1.80 -32.68
C THR A 110 -11.82 2.54 -33.91
N ASN A 111 -10.55 2.35 -34.30
CA ASN A 111 -9.87 3.12 -35.33
C ASN A 111 -9.81 4.65 -35.05
N ARG A 112 -10.01 5.05 -33.78
CA ARG A 112 -9.99 6.44 -33.32
C ARG A 112 -9.05 6.62 -32.13
N ARG A 113 -8.52 7.84 -31.98
CA ARG A 113 -7.72 8.29 -30.82
C ARG A 113 -8.52 9.10 -29.79
N PHE A 114 -9.85 9.08 -29.88
CA PHE A 114 -10.73 9.80 -28.97
C PHE A 114 -11.96 8.96 -28.60
N TYR A 115 -12.60 9.32 -27.51
CA TYR A 115 -13.85 8.77 -27.03
C TYR A 115 -14.99 9.71 -27.38
N SER A 116 -16.08 9.17 -27.91
CA SER A 116 -17.28 9.95 -28.19
C SER A 116 -18.10 10.18 -26.92
N LYS A 117 -18.51 11.41 -26.66
CA LYS A 117 -19.41 11.77 -25.54
C LYS A 117 -20.75 11.05 -25.62
N ASN A 118 -21.23 10.83 -26.85
CA ASN A 118 -22.54 10.28 -27.14
C ASN A 118 -22.48 8.88 -27.79
N GLY A 119 -21.29 8.46 -28.23
CA GLY A 119 -21.09 7.19 -28.88
C GLY A 119 -21.23 6.00 -27.93
N LYS A 120 -21.33 4.83 -28.55
CA LYS A 120 -21.40 3.55 -27.87
C LYS A 120 -20.39 2.61 -28.52
N VAL A 121 -19.83 1.74 -27.69
CA VAL A 121 -18.87 0.72 -28.10
C VAL A 121 -19.29 -0.63 -27.53
N LYS A 122 -19.06 -1.69 -28.29
CA LYS A 122 -19.26 -3.05 -27.82
C LYS A 122 -17.94 -3.61 -27.30
N LEU A 123 -17.85 -3.84 -25.99
CA LEU A 123 -16.66 -4.40 -25.34
C LEU A 123 -17.08 -5.58 -24.47
N GLY A 124 -16.45 -6.74 -24.65
CA GLY A 124 -16.76 -7.94 -23.87
C GLY A 124 -18.18 -8.49 -24.11
N GLY A 125 -18.78 -8.22 -25.28
CA GLY A 125 -20.14 -8.64 -25.61
C GLY A 125 -21.24 -7.65 -25.22
N GLU A 126 -20.92 -6.66 -24.37
CA GLU A 126 -21.87 -5.65 -23.89
C GLU A 126 -21.69 -4.31 -24.60
N GLU A 127 -22.81 -3.66 -24.91
CA GLU A 127 -22.83 -2.30 -25.42
C GLU A 127 -22.80 -1.30 -24.26
N LYS A 128 -21.80 -0.40 -24.25
CA LYS A 128 -21.66 0.64 -23.24
C LYS A 128 -21.35 1.98 -23.89
N HIS A 129 -21.63 3.08 -23.17
CA HIS A 129 -21.20 4.40 -23.63
C HIS A 129 -19.68 4.49 -23.64
N GLU A 130 -19.12 5.14 -24.65
CA GLU A 130 -17.65 5.27 -24.76
C GLU A 130 -17.04 6.04 -23.60
N ARG A 131 -17.74 7.04 -23.04
CA ARG A 131 -17.32 7.72 -21.81
C ARG A 131 -17.22 6.81 -20.58
N HIS A 132 -18.09 5.80 -20.48
CA HIS A 132 -17.97 4.78 -19.41
C HIS A 132 -16.78 3.87 -19.64
N ALA A 133 -16.54 3.50 -20.91
CA ALA A 133 -15.34 2.76 -21.28
C ALA A 133 -14.07 3.55 -20.95
N LEU A 134 -14.05 4.86 -21.22
CA LEU A 134 -12.96 5.77 -20.84
C LEU A 134 -12.71 5.74 -19.33
N PHE A 135 -13.74 5.92 -18.49
CA PHE A 135 -13.58 5.89 -17.04
C PHE A 135 -13.03 4.54 -16.56
N GLY A 136 -13.56 3.43 -17.06
CA GLY A 136 -13.03 2.10 -16.73
C GLY A 136 -11.57 1.94 -17.15
N ARG A 137 -11.19 2.42 -18.34
CA ARG A 137 -9.81 2.36 -18.84
C ARG A 137 -8.85 3.24 -18.05
N ILE A 138 -9.25 4.46 -17.67
CA ILE A 138 -8.47 5.32 -16.77
C ILE A 138 -8.21 4.58 -15.47
N LYS A 139 -9.24 4.01 -14.83
CA LYS A 139 -9.08 3.24 -13.60
C LYS A 139 -8.08 2.10 -13.78
N THR A 140 -8.25 1.28 -14.81
CA THR A 140 -7.36 0.15 -15.09
C THR A 140 -5.92 0.62 -15.33
N GLN A 141 -5.74 1.69 -16.09
CA GLN A 141 -4.43 2.26 -16.35
C GLN A 141 -3.80 2.75 -15.04
N VAL A 142 -4.51 3.53 -14.23
CA VAL A 142 -3.94 4.11 -13.00
C VAL A 142 -3.56 3.00 -12.03
N MET A 143 -4.41 1.97 -11.90
CA MET A 143 -4.12 0.76 -11.13
C MET A 143 -2.92 -0.03 -11.68
N TYR A 144 -2.63 0.03 -12.98
CA TYR A 144 -1.52 -0.67 -13.61
C TYR A 144 -0.20 0.12 -13.57
N TYR A 145 -0.24 1.44 -13.46
CA TYR A 145 0.98 2.27 -13.51
C TYR A 145 1.37 2.89 -12.17
N ARG A 146 0.45 3.03 -11.20
CA ARG A 146 0.82 3.38 -9.83
C ARG A 146 1.28 2.13 -9.09
N HIS A 147 2.56 2.10 -8.70
CA HIS A 147 3.16 0.95 -8.04
C HIS A 147 2.42 0.57 -6.75
N GLU A 148 2.02 1.56 -5.94
CA GLU A 148 1.29 1.34 -4.69
C GLU A 148 -0.07 0.68 -4.93
N LEU A 149 -0.81 1.13 -5.94
CA LEU A 149 -2.10 0.52 -6.31
C LEU A 149 -1.92 -0.89 -6.88
N GLN A 150 -0.83 -1.15 -7.63
CA GLN A 150 -0.51 -2.50 -8.06
C GLN A 150 -0.20 -3.42 -6.88
N ILE A 151 0.53 -2.92 -5.88
CA ILE A 151 0.78 -3.67 -4.64
C ILE A 151 -0.55 -3.97 -3.94
N GLU A 152 -1.37 -2.94 -3.70
CA GLU A 152 -2.59 -3.04 -2.88
C GLU A 152 -3.71 -3.82 -3.57
N TYR A 153 -3.96 -3.63 -4.86
CA TYR A 153 -5.14 -4.16 -5.53
C TYR A 153 -4.86 -5.33 -6.47
N ASN A 154 -3.59 -5.66 -6.74
CA ASN A 154 -3.22 -6.74 -7.65
C ASN A 154 -2.28 -7.76 -6.98
N LEU A 155 -1.06 -7.36 -6.67
CA LEU A 155 0.02 -8.26 -6.25
C LEU A 155 -0.16 -8.81 -4.82
N TYR A 156 -0.73 -8.02 -3.91
CA TYR A 156 -0.90 -8.35 -2.48
C TYR A 156 -2.31 -8.00 -1.96
N SER A 157 -3.31 -8.13 -2.83
CA SER A 157 -4.69 -7.73 -2.51
C SER A 157 -5.29 -8.47 -1.31
N ASP A 158 -4.92 -9.72 -1.11
CA ASP A 158 -5.30 -10.53 0.06
C ASP A 158 -4.69 -9.98 1.36
N VAL A 159 -3.42 -9.55 1.33
CA VAL A 159 -2.72 -8.97 2.48
C VAL A 159 -3.34 -7.63 2.86
N PHE A 160 -3.53 -6.72 1.91
CA PHE A 160 -4.12 -5.40 2.22
C PHE A 160 -5.59 -5.49 2.63
N SER A 161 -6.37 -6.36 1.98
CA SER A 161 -7.74 -6.65 2.44
C SER A 161 -7.77 -7.23 3.86
N SER A 162 -6.74 -7.99 4.25
CA SER A 162 -6.60 -8.50 5.63
C SER A 162 -6.29 -7.39 6.62
N LEU A 163 -5.42 -6.45 6.25
CA LEU A 163 -5.13 -5.27 7.05
C LEU A 163 -6.37 -4.38 7.24
N ASP A 164 -7.20 -4.20 6.20
CA ASP A 164 -8.45 -3.45 6.31
C ASP A 164 -9.40 -4.09 7.32
N ARG A 165 -9.62 -5.41 7.22
CA ARG A 165 -10.48 -6.15 8.17
C ARG A 165 -9.98 -6.09 9.60
N LEU A 166 -8.66 -6.06 9.79
CA LEU A 166 -8.03 -5.94 11.11
C LEU A 166 -8.00 -4.49 11.64
N GLY A 167 -8.35 -3.50 10.81
CA GLY A 167 -8.24 -2.08 11.15
C GLY A 167 -6.78 -1.59 11.22
N LEU A 168 -5.89 -2.20 10.45
CA LEU A 168 -4.44 -2.00 10.49
C LEU A 168 -3.84 -1.37 9.21
N ALA A 169 -4.65 -1.04 8.20
CA ALA A 169 -4.16 -0.46 6.95
C ALA A 169 -3.39 0.85 7.14
N GLY A 170 -3.89 1.76 8.00
CA GLY A 170 -3.23 3.03 8.27
C GLY A 170 -1.96 2.96 9.13
N GLU A 171 -1.78 1.89 9.92
CA GLU A 171 -0.62 1.72 10.80
C GLU A 171 0.40 0.74 10.22
N VAL A 172 -0.02 -0.49 9.96
CA VAL A 172 0.85 -1.55 9.41
C VAL A 172 1.00 -1.41 7.90
N GLY A 173 -0.07 -1.10 7.18
CA GLY A 173 -0.04 -0.90 5.72
C GLY A 173 0.89 0.25 5.31
N TYR A 174 0.94 1.32 6.11
CA TYR A 174 1.86 2.45 5.93
C TYR A 174 3.34 2.02 5.90
N PHE A 175 3.75 1.09 6.78
CA PHE A 175 5.12 0.57 6.80
C PHE A 175 5.33 -0.54 5.77
N LEU A 176 4.30 -1.31 5.45
CA LEU A 176 4.38 -2.43 4.50
C LEU A 176 4.52 -1.97 3.04
N MET A 177 3.83 -0.91 2.64
CA MET A 177 3.87 -0.39 1.27
C MET A 177 5.30 -0.06 0.78
N PRO A 178 6.11 0.75 1.48
CA PRO A 178 7.48 1.06 1.07
C PRO A 178 8.43 -0.15 1.14
N LEU A 179 8.04 -1.24 1.81
CA LEU A 179 8.77 -2.50 1.80
C LEU A 179 8.45 -3.33 0.55
N LEU A 180 7.20 -3.33 0.09
CA LEU A 180 6.75 -4.16 -1.04
C LEU A 180 7.05 -3.54 -2.41
N VAL A 181 6.91 -2.21 -2.55
CA VAL A 181 7.14 -1.52 -3.83
C VAL A 181 8.54 -1.84 -4.42
N PRO A 182 9.65 -1.77 -3.67
CA PRO A 182 10.99 -2.02 -4.21
C PRO A 182 11.33 -3.49 -4.49
N ILE A 183 10.42 -4.42 -4.16
CA ILE A 183 10.54 -5.84 -4.52
C ILE A 183 10.19 -6.02 -5.99
N HIS A 184 9.15 -5.33 -6.45
CA HIS A 184 8.58 -5.51 -7.80
C HIS A 184 8.98 -4.41 -8.77
N PHE A 185 9.19 -3.21 -8.24
CA PHE A 185 9.41 -2.01 -9.04
C PHE A 185 10.80 -1.43 -8.77
N GLY A 186 11.43 -0.89 -9.81
CA GLY A 186 12.70 -0.18 -9.70
C GLY A 186 12.54 1.21 -9.09
N GLY A 187 13.66 1.94 -8.96
CA GLY A 187 13.67 3.36 -8.55
C GLY A 187 14.21 3.61 -7.14
N ILE A 188 14.47 2.57 -6.35
CA ILE A 188 15.11 2.68 -5.04
C ILE A 188 16.42 1.88 -5.07
N SER A 189 17.50 2.48 -4.54
CA SER A 189 18.80 1.81 -4.45
C SER A 189 18.79 0.74 -3.36
N ASN A 190 19.65 -0.28 -3.48
CA ASN A 190 19.77 -1.30 -2.42
C ASN A 190 20.18 -0.69 -1.07
N ALA A 191 20.99 0.37 -1.07
CA ALA A 191 21.40 1.07 0.14
C ALA A 191 20.19 1.70 0.84
N ASP A 192 19.38 2.47 0.09
CA ASP A 192 18.18 3.11 0.61
C ASP A 192 17.13 2.09 1.05
N TYR A 193 16.98 1.00 0.31
CA TYR A 193 16.07 -0.08 0.67
C TYR A 193 16.48 -0.77 1.97
N ASN A 194 17.78 -1.03 2.16
CA ASN A 194 18.28 -1.67 3.39
C ASN A 194 18.11 -0.82 4.65
N HIS A 195 17.84 0.48 4.56
CA HIS A 195 17.46 1.28 5.73
C HIS A 195 16.04 0.95 6.24
N ARG A 196 15.25 0.19 5.47
CA ARG A 196 13.85 -0.12 5.78
C ARG A 196 13.65 -1.31 6.72
N TYR A 197 14.69 -1.94 7.27
CA TYR A 197 14.52 -2.96 8.32
C TYR A 197 13.71 -2.44 9.52
N VAL A 198 13.82 -1.14 9.81
CA VAL A 198 13.04 -0.48 10.86
C VAL A 198 11.54 -0.53 10.58
N ASP A 199 11.12 -0.55 9.31
CA ASP A 199 9.70 -0.56 8.94
C ASP A 199 9.09 -1.95 9.21
N ILE A 200 9.87 -3.04 9.12
CA ILE A 200 9.42 -4.38 9.58
C ILE A 200 9.16 -4.36 11.08
N ARG A 201 10.09 -3.77 11.85
CA ARG A 201 9.93 -3.65 13.30
C ARG A 201 8.64 -2.93 13.66
N LYS A 202 8.40 -1.76 13.04
CA LYS A 202 7.21 -0.94 13.29
C LYS A 202 5.93 -1.64 12.88
N ALA A 203 5.94 -2.38 11.77
CA ALA A 203 4.81 -3.22 11.36
C ALA A 203 4.48 -4.30 12.42
N LEU A 204 5.49 -5.01 12.93
CA LEU A 204 5.32 -5.99 14.01
C LEU A 204 4.81 -5.34 15.31
N GLU A 205 5.31 -4.17 15.67
CA GLU A 205 4.83 -3.41 16.83
C GLU A 205 3.34 -3.07 16.72
N GLY A 206 2.88 -2.59 15.55
CA GLY A 206 1.47 -2.31 15.28
C GLY A 206 0.60 -3.57 15.38
N MET A 207 1.07 -4.69 14.79
CA MET A 207 0.38 -5.97 14.90
C MET A 207 0.26 -6.47 16.34
N PHE A 208 1.34 -6.42 17.12
CA PHE A 208 1.32 -6.88 18.51
C PHE A 208 0.48 -5.98 19.42
N ARG A 209 0.47 -4.66 19.17
CA ARG A 209 -0.43 -3.74 19.89
C ARG A 209 -1.89 -4.11 19.63
N ASN A 210 -2.23 -4.42 18.38
CA ASN A 210 -3.56 -4.89 18.02
C ASN A 210 -3.90 -6.23 18.67
N MET A 211 -2.97 -7.20 18.68
CA MET A 211 -3.17 -8.49 19.35
C MET A 211 -3.40 -8.36 20.86
N VAL A 212 -2.74 -7.40 21.53
CA VAL A 212 -3.03 -7.08 22.93
C VAL A 212 -4.45 -6.52 23.07
N GLY A 213 -4.84 -5.59 22.20
CA GLY A 213 -6.21 -5.06 22.15
C GLY A 213 -7.27 -6.08 21.71
N LYS A 214 -6.88 -7.27 21.22
CA LYS A 214 -7.78 -8.38 20.89
C LYS A 214 -7.74 -9.51 21.92
N GLY A 215 -7.08 -9.30 23.06
CA GLY A 215 -6.96 -10.28 24.14
C GLY A 215 -6.07 -11.48 23.80
N VAL A 216 -5.48 -11.53 22.61
CA VAL A 216 -4.62 -12.64 22.15
C VAL A 216 -3.28 -12.63 22.89
N LEU A 217 -2.71 -11.43 23.05
CA LEU A 217 -1.45 -11.20 23.74
C LEU A 217 -1.70 -10.58 25.12
N PRO A 218 -0.92 -10.96 26.15
CA PRO A 218 -1.07 -10.39 27.48
C PRO A 218 -0.60 -8.93 27.53
N PRO A 219 -1.23 -8.06 28.34
CA PRO A 219 -1.01 -6.61 28.32
C PRO A 219 0.38 -6.20 28.84
N ASN A 220 1.11 -7.08 29.53
CA ASN A 220 2.49 -6.80 29.98
C ASN A 220 3.52 -6.81 28.83
N ILE A 221 3.11 -7.16 27.61
CA ILE A 221 3.92 -6.97 26.41
C ILE A 221 4.10 -5.48 26.10
N ILE A 222 3.12 -4.64 26.46
CA ILE A 222 3.22 -3.20 26.32
C ILE A 222 3.78 -2.63 27.63
N SER A 223 4.90 -1.91 27.52
CA SER A 223 5.47 -1.21 28.66
C SER A 223 4.61 -0.01 29.04
N LYS A 224 4.37 0.16 30.35
CA LYS A 224 3.69 1.33 30.90
C LYS A 224 4.75 2.34 31.33
N GLY A 225 5.04 3.31 30.47
CA GLY A 225 6.06 4.36 30.70
C GLY A 225 5.71 5.65 29.96
N ALA A 226 6.66 6.60 29.91
CA ALA A 226 6.47 7.89 29.23
C ALA A 226 6.22 7.75 27.71
N LYS A 227 6.67 6.64 27.12
CA LYS A 227 6.33 6.21 25.75
C LYS A 227 5.98 4.73 25.81
N GLU A 228 4.82 4.36 25.29
CA GLU A 228 4.43 2.96 25.17
C GLU A 228 5.36 2.26 24.18
N THR A 229 6.00 1.18 24.63
CA THR A 229 6.84 0.32 23.78
C THR A 229 6.36 -1.12 23.83
N VAL A 230 6.44 -1.80 22.70
CA VAL A 230 6.07 -3.20 22.58
C VAL A 230 7.31 -4.07 22.80
N ASN A 231 7.20 -5.11 23.62
CA ASN A 231 8.24 -6.11 23.76
C ASN A 231 8.06 -7.20 22.69
N LEU A 232 8.76 -7.05 21.57
CA LEU A 232 8.70 -7.98 20.44
C LEU A 232 9.15 -9.39 20.85
N SER A 233 10.24 -9.51 21.62
CA SER A 233 10.78 -10.79 22.06
C SER A 233 9.78 -11.56 22.93
N TRP A 234 9.09 -10.90 23.86
CA TRP A 234 8.02 -11.52 24.64
C TRP A 234 6.81 -11.91 23.79
N SER A 235 6.47 -11.09 22.78
CA SER A 235 5.40 -11.43 21.84
C SER A 235 5.73 -12.70 21.05
N SER A 236 6.98 -12.82 20.55
CA SER A 236 7.46 -14.02 19.88
C SER A 236 7.46 -15.25 20.77
N LEU A 237 7.91 -15.10 22.02
CA LEU A 237 7.95 -16.20 22.99
C LEU A 237 6.55 -16.73 23.26
N PHE A 238 5.61 -15.83 23.52
CA PHE A 238 4.23 -16.21 23.80
C PHE A 238 3.57 -16.91 22.63
N LEU A 239 3.75 -16.40 21.41
CA LEU A 239 3.08 -16.95 20.23
C LEU A 239 3.73 -18.24 19.73
N GLY A 240 5.06 -18.33 19.74
CA GLY A 240 5.80 -19.34 18.98
C GLY A 240 6.64 -20.33 19.80
N ALA A 241 7.03 -19.98 21.04
CA ALA A 241 7.92 -20.84 21.82
C ALA A 241 7.16 -21.88 22.65
N SER A 242 7.84 -22.97 23.01
CA SER A 242 7.35 -23.89 24.04
C SER A 242 7.38 -23.20 25.40
N GLN A 243 6.31 -23.36 26.18
CA GLN A 243 6.30 -22.89 27.55
C GLN A 243 7.12 -23.87 28.43
N PRO A 244 8.02 -23.38 29.29
CA PRO A 244 8.73 -24.24 30.24
C PRO A 244 7.78 -24.82 31.29
N GLU A 245 7.99 -26.09 31.68
CA GLU A 245 7.22 -26.75 32.75
C GLU A 245 7.43 -26.04 34.10
N ASP A 246 8.68 -25.69 34.40
CA ASP A 246 9.07 -24.91 35.57
C ASP A 246 9.79 -23.62 35.15
N PRO A 247 9.07 -22.49 35.03
CA PRO A 247 9.67 -21.20 34.73
C PRO A 247 10.74 -20.75 35.72
N GLU A 248 10.69 -21.19 36.98
CA GLU A 248 11.66 -20.78 38.01
C GLU A 248 13.03 -21.44 37.83
N SER A 249 13.08 -22.57 37.10
CA SER A 249 14.32 -23.27 36.76
C SER A 249 15.18 -22.54 35.73
N LEU A 250 14.62 -21.55 35.03
CA LEU A 250 15.36 -20.71 34.08
C LEU A 250 16.34 -19.79 34.81
N GLN A 251 17.40 -19.35 34.11
CA GLN A 251 18.41 -18.46 34.66
C GLN A 251 17.85 -17.05 34.92
N ASP A 252 18.23 -16.40 36.02
CA ASP A 252 17.63 -15.11 36.44
C ASP A 252 17.86 -13.94 35.47
N TYR A 253 18.94 -13.99 34.69
CA TYR A 253 19.21 -12.98 33.67
C TYR A 253 18.45 -13.22 32.36
N ASP A 254 17.75 -14.35 32.23
CA ASP A 254 17.00 -14.70 31.03
C ASP A 254 15.73 -13.83 30.90
N SER A 255 15.58 -13.18 29.74
CA SER A 255 14.37 -12.43 29.42
C SER A 255 13.14 -13.34 29.35
N GLU A 256 13.35 -14.63 29.04
CA GLU A 256 12.31 -15.66 29.02
C GLU A 256 11.79 -15.94 30.43
N LYS A 257 12.68 -16.08 31.42
CA LYS A 257 12.28 -16.25 32.83
C LYS A 257 11.38 -15.09 33.26
N LYS A 258 11.82 -13.86 33.03
CA LYS A 258 11.10 -12.63 33.39
C LYS A 258 9.67 -12.58 32.83
N PHE A 259 9.45 -13.23 31.70
CA PHE A 259 8.14 -13.35 31.06
C PHE A 259 7.32 -14.51 31.67
N TRP A 260 7.84 -15.74 31.63
CA TRP A 260 7.11 -16.96 32.01
C TRP A 260 6.79 -17.07 33.51
N VAL A 261 7.53 -16.42 34.39
CA VAL A 261 7.16 -16.36 35.82
C VAL A 261 5.94 -15.47 36.08
N LYS A 262 5.59 -14.57 35.15
CA LYS A 262 4.46 -13.64 35.27
C LYS A 262 3.24 -14.10 34.50
N ILE A 263 3.43 -14.79 33.39
CA ILE A 263 2.38 -15.17 32.46
C ILE A 263 2.38 -16.68 32.26
N GLU A 264 1.19 -17.25 32.21
CA GLU A 264 0.96 -18.61 31.76
C GLU A 264 0.15 -18.56 30.48
N ARG A 265 0.64 -19.24 29.45
CA ARG A 265 -0.15 -19.56 28.26
C ARG A 265 -1.02 -20.77 28.58
N LEU A 266 -2.30 -20.66 28.26
CA LEU A 266 -3.32 -21.67 28.58
C LEU A 266 -3.53 -22.69 27.44
N THR A 267 -2.71 -22.61 26.39
CA THR A 267 -2.68 -23.58 25.29
C THR A 267 -1.49 -24.52 25.43
N ASP A 268 -1.72 -25.82 25.20
CA ASP A 268 -0.69 -26.86 25.29
C ASP A 268 0.40 -26.73 24.23
N ALA A 269 0.08 -26.10 23.10
CA ALA A 269 0.97 -25.87 21.98
C ALA A 269 1.19 -24.38 21.71
N PRO A 270 2.27 -24.01 21.01
CA PRO A 270 2.41 -22.68 20.43
C PRO A 270 1.19 -22.29 19.59
N ILE A 271 0.84 -21.00 19.64
CA ILE A 271 -0.29 -20.43 18.89
C ILE A 271 0.05 -20.34 17.41
N LEU A 272 1.32 -20.04 17.09
CA LEU A 272 1.80 -19.98 15.72
C LEU A 272 2.16 -21.36 15.18
N PRO A 273 1.87 -21.63 13.89
CA PRO A 273 2.52 -22.70 13.15
C PRO A 273 4.04 -22.57 13.22
N LYS A 274 4.74 -23.70 13.28
CA LYS A 274 6.21 -23.75 13.48
C LYS A 274 6.98 -22.84 12.52
N GLN A 275 6.59 -22.81 11.24
CA GLN A 275 7.25 -22.00 10.22
C GLN A 275 7.16 -20.51 10.53
N LEU A 276 5.98 -20.02 10.96
CA LEU A 276 5.79 -18.63 11.35
C LEU A 276 6.45 -18.31 12.70
N ALA A 277 6.48 -19.27 13.63
CA ALA A 277 7.21 -19.10 14.88
C ALA A 277 8.72 -18.91 14.65
N ASP A 278 9.32 -19.75 13.81
CA ASP A 278 10.75 -19.68 13.45
C ASP A 278 11.07 -18.41 12.65
N TRP A 279 10.19 -18.03 11.73
CA TRP A 279 10.30 -16.77 10.99
C TRP A 279 10.21 -15.56 11.94
N LEU A 280 9.20 -15.52 12.83
CA LEU A 280 8.96 -14.38 13.71
C LEU A 280 10.14 -14.16 14.66
N LYS A 281 10.66 -15.24 15.24
CA LYS A 281 11.86 -15.21 16.08
C LYS A 281 13.05 -14.63 15.32
N SER A 282 13.24 -15.06 14.07
CA SER A 282 14.32 -14.60 13.20
C SER A 282 14.13 -13.13 12.80
N ALA A 283 12.92 -12.71 12.42
CA ALA A 283 12.59 -11.34 12.07
C ALA A 283 12.92 -10.38 13.22
N ILE A 284 12.47 -10.72 14.43
CA ILE A 284 12.70 -9.90 15.64
C ILE A 284 14.19 -9.79 15.97
N PHE A 285 14.93 -10.89 15.86
CA PHE A 285 16.39 -10.88 16.05
C PHE A 285 17.08 -9.95 15.05
N GLN A 286 16.73 -10.06 13.76
CA GLN A 286 17.31 -9.25 12.69
C GLN A 286 16.90 -7.77 12.77
N THR A 287 15.77 -7.44 13.41
CA THR A 287 15.26 -6.07 13.58
C THR A 287 15.52 -5.48 14.98
N GLY A 288 16.54 -5.96 15.70
CA GLY A 288 16.99 -5.37 16.97
C GLY A 288 16.15 -5.73 18.21
N GLY A 289 15.63 -6.95 18.29
CA GLY A 289 14.78 -7.42 19.40
C GLY A 289 15.49 -7.72 20.73
N ALA A 290 16.82 -7.69 20.79
CA ALA A 290 17.62 -8.18 21.92
C ALA A 290 18.19 -7.09 22.87
N ALA A 291 17.73 -5.83 22.75
CA ALA A 291 18.40 -4.70 23.37
C ALA A 291 18.40 -4.72 24.91
N HIS A 292 19.60 -4.73 25.50
CA HIS A 292 19.82 -4.52 26.93
C HIS A 292 20.44 -3.17 27.31
N THR A 293 20.89 -2.30 26.38
CA THR A 293 21.63 -1.08 26.76
C THR A 293 21.59 0.12 25.78
N THR A 294 21.12 -0.01 24.54
CA THR A 294 21.02 1.07 23.52
C THR A 294 19.59 1.20 22.99
N THR A 295 19.23 2.28 22.28
CA THR A 295 17.92 2.33 21.62
C THR A 295 17.87 1.27 20.50
N ALA A 296 16.71 0.67 20.26
CA ALA A 296 16.59 -0.46 19.34
C ALA A 296 16.96 -0.12 17.88
N ASP A 297 16.72 1.12 17.45
CA ASP A 297 17.06 1.60 16.10
C ASP A 297 18.57 1.76 15.92
N GLU A 298 19.29 2.19 16.95
CA GLU A 298 20.76 2.31 16.92
C GLU A 298 21.42 0.93 16.84
N GLU A 299 20.93 -0.06 17.60
CA GLU A 299 21.45 -1.42 17.55
C GLU A 299 21.20 -2.08 16.18
N LEU A 300 20.00 -1.88 15.63
CA LEU A 300 19.67 -2.32 14.29
C LEU A 300 20.64 -1.74 13.26
N ALA A 301 20.89 -0.43 13.31
CA ALA A 301 21.86 0.22 12.44
C ALA A 301 23.26 -0.38 12.58
N MET A 302 23.75 -0.54 13.83
CA MET A 302 25.07 -1.14 14.09
C MET A 302 25.20 -2.59 13.58
N ASN A 303 24.14 -3.38 13.69
CA ASN A 303 24.15 -4.77 13.21
C ASN A 303 24.13 -4.83 11.68
N LEU A 304 23.36 -3.96 11.03
CA LEU A 304 23.32 -3.86 9.57
C LEU A 304 24.63 -3.33 8.99
N GLU A 305 25.28 -2.36 9.63
CA GLU A 305 26.61 -1.86 9.23
C GLU A 305 27.67 -2.96 9.20
N LYS A 306 27.58 -3.93 10.12
CA LYS A 306 28.47 -5.10 10.15
C LYS A 306 28.07 -6.13 9.10
N TYR A 307 26.78 -6.41 8.95
CA TYR A 307 26.27 -7.49 8.11
C TYR A 307 26.34 -7.17 6.60
N LEU A 308 25.82 -6.01 6.19
CA LEU A 308 25.60 -5.68 4.78
C LEU A 308 26.87 -5.76 3.91
N PRO A 309 28.06 -5.32 4.37
CA PRO A 309 29.30 -5.48 3.62
C PRO A 309 29.65 -6.94 3.30
N HIS A 310 29.32 -7.89 4.18
CA HIS A 310 29.61 -9.32 3.97
C HIS A 310 28.76 -9.96 2.86
N VAL A 311 27.64 -9.33 2.50
CA VAL A 311 26.72 -9.81 1.43
C VAL A 311 26.67 -8.85 0.24
N GLY A 312 27.65 -7.94 0.11
CA GLY A 312 27.72 -6.99 -0.99
C GLY A 312 26.52 -6.02 -1.02
N ASN A 313 26.00 -5.62 0.14
CA ASN A 313 24.82 -4.78 0.31
C ASN A 313 23.55 -5.35 -0.36
N SER A 314 23.45 -6.67 -0.44
CA SER A 314 22.27 -7.36 -0.98
C SER A 314 20.98 -7.06 -0.19
N PRO A 315 19.84 -6.81 -0.88
CA PRO A 315 18.55 -6.56 -0.24
C PRO A 315 17.78 -7.85 0.09
N TYR A 316 18.27 -9.04 -0.30
CA TYR A 316 17.45 -10.25 -0.34
C TYR A 316 17.00 -10.73 1.05
N MET A 317 17.80 -10.51 2.10
CA MET A 317 17.38 -10.85 3.46
C MET A 317 16.18 -9.99 3.89
N LEU A 318 16.21 -8.68 3.61
CA LEU A 318 15.09 -7.81 3.88
C LEU A 318 13.84 -8.27 3.11
N ARG A 319 13.98 -8.56 1.81
CA ARG A 319 12.86 -9.06 0.99
C ARG A 319 12.27 -10.36 1.56
N SER A 320 13.11 -11.29 2.01
CA SER A 320 12.65 -12.53 2.65
C SER A 320 11.83 -12.27 3.91
N LEU A 321 12.28 -11.35 4.76
CA LEU A 321 11.54 -10.95 5.96
C LEU A 321 10.20 -10.29 5.62
N VAL A 322 10.15 -9.44 4.58
CA VAL A 322 8.91 -8.82 4.10
C VAL A 322 7.90 -9.85 3.61
N MET A 323 8.35 -10.88 2.89
CA MET A 323 7.46 -11.95 2.43
C MET A 323 6.87 -12.74 3.61
N GLY A 324 7.67 -13.08 4.62
CA GLY A 324 7.12 -13.73 5.81
C GLY A 324 6.21 -12.84 6.65
N LEU A 325 6.39 -11.51 6.61
CA LEU A 325 5.46 -10.57 7.24
C LEU A 325 4.08 -10.62 6.56
N CYS A 326 4.03 -10.79 5.24
CA CYS A 326 2.78 -10.99 4.51
C CYS A 326 2.05 -12.25 5.00
N ASP A 327 2.74 -13.38 5.11
CA ASP A 327 2.16 -14.63 5.64
C ASP A 327 1.69 -14.47 7.08
N PHE A 328 2.44 -13.73 7.91
CA PHE A 328 2.05 -13.46 9.29
C PHE A 328 0.78 -12.61 9.40
N ILE A 329 0.60 -11.61 8.52
CA ILE A 329 -0.64 -10.81 8.42
C ILE A 329 -1.82 -11.69 8.02
N LEU A 330 -1.67 -12.52 6.99
CA LEU A 330 -2.72 -13.43 6.53
C LEU A 330 -3.11 -14.45 7.60
N TRP A 331 -2.13 -15.01 8.30
CA TRP A 331 -2.37 -15.89 9.44
C TRP A 331 -3.15 -15.16 10.53
N TYR A 332 -2.76 -13.92 10.85
CA TYR A 332 -3.40 -13.18 11.94
C TYR A 332 -4.87 -12.83 11.63
N ASP A 333 -5.17 -12.40 10.41
CA ASP A 333 -6.56 -12.17 9.97
C ASP A 333 -7.40 -13.46 10.06
N ASN A 334 -6.85 -14.59 9.61
CA ASN A 334 -7.53 -15.89 9.75
C ASN A 334 -7.68 -16.31 11.22
N PHE A 335 -6.70 -16.02 12.06
CA PHE A 335 -6.77 -16.31 13.49
C PHE A 335 -7.90 -15.52 14.15
N ILE A 336 -8.00 -14.21 13.90
CA ILE A 336 -9.04 -13.34 14.46
C ILE A 336 -10.43 -13.70 13.94
N LYS A 337 -10.59 -14.11 12.67
CA LYS A 337 -11.87 -14.62 12.17
C LYS A 337 -12.39 -15.81 12.98
N ASN A 338 -11.51 -16.67 13.45
CA ASN A 338 -11.86 -17.83 14.29
C ASN A 338 -11.95 -17.48 15.79
N HIS A 339 -11.46 -16.31 16.18
CA HIS A 339 -11.35 -15.84 17.56
C HIS A 339 -11.76 -14.36 17.67
N PRO A 340 -13.00 -13.99 17.30
CA PRO A 340 -13.39 -12.58 17.13
C PRO A 340 -13.61 -11.83 18.46
N ASP A 341 -13.83 -12.55 19.56
CA ASP A 341 -14.21 -11.99 20.85
C ASP A 341 -12.98 -11.75 21.74
N GLU A 342 -12.75 -10.48 22.07
CA GLU A 342 -11.60 -10.04 22.86
C GLU A 342 -11.59 -10.63 24.29
N GLU A 343 -12.74 -10.66 24.96
CA GLU A 343 -12.84 -11.13 26.34
C GLU A 343 -12.62 -12.64 26.41
N ILE A 344 -13.21 -13.39 25.47
CA ILE A 344 -13.00 -14.83 25.35
C ILE A 344 -11.53 -15.13 25.06
N ASN A 345 -10.89 -14.37 24.18
CA ASN A 345 -9.47 -14.56 23.88
C ASN A 345 -8.59 -14.39 25.11
N ALA A 346 -8.83 -13.34 25.91
CA ALA A 346 -8.04 -13.06 27.10
C ALA A 346 -8.08 -14.20 28.13
N ILE A 347 -9.24 -14.85 28.32
CA ILE A 347 -9.38 -15.98 29.24
C ILE A 347 -8.95 -17.32 28.61
N THR A 348 -8.95 -17.42 27.28
CA THR A 348 -8.60 -18.65 26.56
C THR A 348 -7.09 -18.81 26.41
N PHE A 349 -6.36 -17.72 26.18
CA PHE A 349 -4.95 -17.80 25.79
C PHE A 349 -3.97 -17.60 26.94
N TRP A 350 -4.30 -16.81 27.96
CA TRP A 350 -3.34 -16.51 29.01
C TRP A 350 -3.97 -16.22 30.36
N ARG A 351 -3.17 -16.38 31.42
CA ARG A 351 -3.45 -15.81 32.74
C ARG A 351 -2.18 -15.26 33.38
N LYS A 352 -2.35 -14.35 34.33
CA LYS A 352 -1.24 -13.87 35.17
C LYS A 352 -0.98 -14.87 36.29
N ARG A 353 0.23 -15.42 36.35
CA ARG A 353 0.68 -16.22 37.49
C ARG A 353 0.73 -15.29 38.71
N ASN A 354 0.01 -15.65 39.78
CA ASN A 354 -0.17 -14.85 41.01
C ASN A 354 -1.22 -13.72 40.96
N SER A 355 -2.08 -13.66 39.94
CA SER A 355 -3.31 -12.87 40.04
C SER A 355 -4.34 -13.64 40.88
N LYS A 356 -4.97 -12.97 41.84
CA LYS A 356 -6.08 -13.54 42.64
C LYS A 356 -7.39 -13.71 41.84
N PHE A 357 -7.40 -13.20 40.60
CA PHE A 357 -8.50 -13.21 39.66
C PHE A 357 -7.98 -13.58 38.28
#